data_AF-A0A6G3SBD4-F1
#
_entry.id   AF-A0A6G3SBD4-F1
#
_cell.length_a   1.000
_cell.length_b   1.000
_cell.length_c   1.000
_cell.angle_alpha   90.00
_cell.angle_beta   90.00
_cell.angle_gamma   90.00
#
_symmetry.space_group_name_H-M   'P 1'
#
loop_
_entity.id
_entity.type
_entity.pdbx_description
1 polymer ?
#
loop_
_entity_poly.entity_id
_entity_poly.type
_entity_poly.pdbx_seq_one_letter_code
_entity_poly.pdbx_strand_id
1 'polypeptide(L)'
;MTTRPRTTSSLPDTVGTLKVSARRLSSGAGHDGSGGDVHGVVDTPFGTRLLIGDVMGKGPELSRTADSVLQAWRQLASQQRSLEVLAVRLHSLVAQSDEPDRFVTATLVTVAPDGSAELVCCGHPPPLLLRDGGAVPAAVPAPAPPLGLLDLAHGWCAA
;
A
#
# COMPACT_ATOMS: atom_id res chain seq x y z
N MET A 1 -2.80 34.70 5.55
CA MET A 1 -4.02 33.87 5.47
C MET A 1 -3.66 32.58 4.74
N THR A 2 -3.11 31.61 5.47
CA THR A 2 -2.56 30.37 4.92
C THR A 2 -3.67 29.33 4.81
N THR A 3 -4.10 29.03 3.59
CA THR A 3 -5.08 27.99 3.30
C THR A 3 -4.52 26.63 3.72
N ARG A 4 -5.11 26.05 4.79
CA ARG A 4 -4.88 24.66 5.19
C ARG A 4 -5.27 23.75 4.01
N PRO A 5 -4.38 22.85 3.52
CA PRO A 5 -4.76 21.90 2.49
C PRO A 5 -5.88 20.98 3.01
N ARG A 6 -6.92 20.79 2.19
CA ARG A 6 -8.06 19.91 2.48
C ARG A 6 -7.57 18.46 2.58
N THR A 7 -7.63 17.90 3.78
CA THR A 7 -7.40 16.48 4.07
C THR A 7 -8.61 15.67 3.61
N THR A 8 -8.45 14.85 2.58
CA THR A 8 -9.49 13.92 2.10
C THR A 8 -9.00 12.48 2.19
N SER A 9 -9.05 11.94 3.40
CA SER A 9 -9.19 10.52 3.74
C SER A 9 -9.16 10.44 5.27
N SER A 10 -10.32 10.35 5.92
CA SER A 10 -10.38 10.17 7.38
C SER A 10 -10.20 8.68 7.67
N LEU A 11 -8.95 8.23 7.79
CA LEU A 11 -8.68 7.01 8.52
C LEU A 11 -9.11 7.22 9.98
N PRO A 12 -9.63 6.18 10.67
CA PRO A 12 -9.83 6.26 12.11
C PRO A 12 -8.48 6.52 12.81
N ASP A 13 -8.52 7.29 13.90
CA ASP A 13 -7.31 7.66 14.67
C ASP A 13 -6.59 6.44 15.27
N THR A 14 -7.32 5.35 15.47
CA THR A 14 -6.81 4.08 16.00
C THR A 14 -7.38 2.90 15.22
N VAL A 15 -6.54 1.93 14.87
CA VAL A 15 -6.91 0.63 14.31
C VAL A 15 -6.14 -0.46 15.03
N GLY A 16 -6.84 -1.44 15.60
CA GLY A 16 -6.23 -2.43 16.49
C GLY A 16 -5.49 -1.72 17.63
N THR A 17 -4.19 -1.98 17.75
CA THR A 17 -3.31 -1.33 18.75
C THR A 17 -2.58 -0.10 18.22
N LEU A 18 -2.73 0.23 16.94
CA LEU A 18 -1.97 1.30 16.28
C LEU A 18 -2.73 2.62 16.27
N LYS A 19 -2.02 3.71 16.56
CA LYS A 19 -2.46 5.06 16.20
C LYS A 19 -2.08 5.32 14.75
N VAL A 20 -3.03 5.75 13.94
CA VAL A 20 -2.85 5.89 12.49
C VAL A 20 -3.19 7.31 12.07
N SER A 21 -2.38 7.85 11.18
CA SER A 21 -2.68 9.12 10.51
C SER A 21 -2.26 9.02 9.05
N ALA A 22 -3.05 9.63 8.16
CA ALA A 22 -2.73 9.73 6.75
C ALA A 22 -2.88 11.19 6.32
N ARG A 23 -1.92 11.66 5.52
CA ARG A 23 -1.96 12.98 4.92
C ARG A 23 -1.52 12.87 3.47
N ARG A 24 -2.45 13.14 2.56
CA ARG A 24 -2.15 13.32 1.14
C ARG A 24 -1.79 14.78 0.88
N LEU A 25 -0.67 15.00 0.23
CA LEU A 25 -0.24 16.33 -0.21
C LEU A 25 -0.44 16.40 -1.72
N SER A 26 -1.46 17.11 -2.17
CA SER A 26 -1.66 17.34 -3.60
C SER A 26 -0.66 18.38 -4.09
N SER A 27 0.05 18.06 -5.18
CA SER A 27 0.70 19.05 -6.03
C SER A 27 -0.40 19.96 -6.59
N GLY A 28 -0.34 21.27 -6.34
CA GLY A 28 -1.45 22.20 -6.58
C GLY A 28 -1.97 22.29 -8.03
N ALA A 29 -3.24 22.72 -8.11
CA ALA A 29 -4.02 23.27 -9.24
C ALA A 29 -3.95 22.57 -10.61
N GLY A 30 -5.05 21.89 -10.97
CA GLY A 30 -5.48 21.80 -12.38
C GLY A 30 -5.66 20.42 -12.99
N HIS A 31 -5.64 19.33 -12.22
CA HIS A 31 -6.09 18.02 -12.72
C HIS A 31 -7.08 17.41 -11.74
N ASP A 32 -8.11 16.80 -12.32
CA ASP A 32 -9.33 16.32 -11.67
C ASP A 32 -9.02 15.20 -10.66
N GLY A 33 -8.62 15.60 -9.45
CA GLY A 33 -9.09 15.05 -8.18
C GLY A 33 -8.83 13.59 -7.81
N SER A 34 -8.25 12.76 -8.67
CA SER A 34 -7.94 11.36 -8.36
C SER A 34 -6.47 11.08 -8.63
N GLY A 35 -5.68 10.98 -7.56
CA GLY A 35 -4.26 10.59 -7.61
C GLY A 35 -4.12 9.07 -7.62
N GLY A 36 -2.97 8.59 -8.11
CA GLY A 36 -2.60 7.17 -8.12
C GLY A 36 -2.40 6.57 -6.73
N ASP A 37 -2.22 7.41 -5.71
CA ASP A 37 -2.01 6.99 -4.34
C ASP A 37 -3.16 6.13 -3.79
N VAL A 38 -2.83 4.91 -3.38
CA VAL A 38 -3.70 4.03 -2.58
C VAL A 38 -3.14 3.89 -1.18
N HIS A 39 -4.00 3.98 -0.18
CA HIS A 39 -3.63 3.64 1.18
C HIS A 39 -4.80 3.04 1.94
N GLY A 40 -4.50 2.10 2.83
CA GLY A 40 -5.50 1.40 3.62
C GLY A 40 -4.93 0.90 4.94
N VAL A 41 -5.79 0.83 5.95
CA VAL A 41 -5.49 0.18 7.23
C VAL A 41 -6.70 -0.65 7.67
N VAL A 42 -6.45 -1.87 8.16
CA VAL A 42 -7.49 -2.79 8.62
C VAL A 42 -6.95 -3.63 9.77
N ASP A 43 -7.78 -3.82 10.80
CA ASP A 43 -7.47 -4.75 11.87
C ASP A 43 -7.86 -6.17 11.47
N THR A 44 -6.98 -7.13 11.67
CA THR A 44 -7.17 -8.52 11.20
C THR A 44 -6.76 -9.52 12.27
N PRO A 45 -7.18 -10.80 12.17
CA PRO A 45 -6.70 -11.86 13.06
C PRO A 45 -5.18 -12.09 13.03
N PHE A 46 -4.48 -11.50 12.05
CA PHE A 46 -3.03 -11.61 11.87
C PHE A 46 -2.27 -10.36 12.34
N GLY A 47 -2.97 -9.37 12.92
CA GLY A 47 -2.43 -8.07 13.30
C GLY A 47 -3.04 -6.93 12.49
N THR A 48 -2.65 -5.69 12.81
CA THR A 48 -3.09 -4.52 12.07
C THR A 48 -2.30 -4.40 10.79
N ARG A 49 -3.00 -4.34 9.65
CA ARG A 49 -2.41 -4.38 8.32
C ARG A 49 -2.54 -3.06 7.60
N LEU A 50 -1.48 -2.67 6.89
CA LEU A 50 -1.40 -1.46 6.11
C LEU A 50 -1.07 -1.78 4.65
N LEU A 51 -1.65 -0.99 3.75
CA LEU A 51 -1.27 -0.88 2.35
C LEU A 51 -0.93 0.58 2.08
N ILE A 52 0.19 0.82 1.41
CA ILE A 52 0.52 2.09 0.77
C ILE A 52 0.95 1.76 -0.65
N GLY A 53 0.49 2.50 -1.64
CA GLY A 53 0.89 2.28 -3.02
C GLY A 53 0.61 3.46 -3.92
N ASP A 54 1.13 3.39 -5.13
CA ASP A 54 0.92 4.37 -6.20
C ASP A 54 0.67 3.63 -7.51
N VAL A 55 -0.50 3.91 -8.09
CA VAL A 55 -0.93 3.40 -9.39
C VAL A 55 -0.30 4.25 -10.49
N MET A 56 0.51 3.59 -11.34
CA MET A 56 1.12 4.25 -12.48
C MET A 56 0.05 4.76 -13.46
N GLY A 57 0.23 5.97 -13.97
CA GLY A 57 -0.52 6.50 -15.12
C GLY A 57 -1.34 7.75 -14.81
N LYS A 58 -2.35 8.03 -15.65
CA LYS A 58 -3.24 9.20 -15.55
C LYS A 58 -4.65 8.82 -16.04
N GLY A 59 -5.62 9.71 -15.80
CA GLY A 59 -6.98 9.59 -16.32
C GLY A 59 -7.91 8.74 -15.45
N PRO A 60 -9.18 8.55 -15.86
CA PRO A 60 -10.21 7.92 -15.05
C PRO A 60 -9.95 6.43 -14.74
N GLU A 61 -9.18 5.73 -15.60
CA GLU A 61 -8.77 4.34 -15.38
C GLU A 61 -7.91 4.16 -14.12
N LEU A 62 -7.09 5.16 -13.78
CA LEU A 62 -6.24 5.12 -12.59
C LEU A 62 -7.06 4.98 -11.30
N SER A 63 -8.18 5.71 -11.22
CA SER A 63 -9.09 5.62 -10.08
C SER A 63 -9.71 4.22 -9.96
N ARG A 64 -10.09 3.62 -11.10
CA ARG A 64 -10.67 2.28 -11.11
C ARG A 64 -9.67 1.24 -10.63
N THR A 65 -8.43 1.27 -11.12
CA THR A 65 -7.38 0.38 -10.63
C THR A 65 -7.12 0.58 -9.14
N ALA A 66 -7.03 1.83 -8.69
CA ALA A 66 -6.84 2.16 -7.27
C ALA A 66 -7.96 1.58 -6.39
N ASP A 67 -9.22 1.78 -6.80
CA ASP A 67 -10.40 1.27 -6.10
C ASP A 67 -10.44 -0.27 -6.09
N SER A 68 -10.14 -0.91 -7.23
CA SER A 68 -10.08 -2.38 -7.33
C SER A 68 -9.01 -2.97 -6.42
N VAL A 69 -7.81 -2.38 -6.39
CA VAL A 69 -6.72 -2.83 -5.51
C VAL A 69 -7.11 -2.64 -4.04
N LEU A 70 -7.68 -1.50 -3.67
CA LEU A 70 -8.06 -1.23 -2.29
C LEU A 70 -9.21 -2.13 -1.82
N GLN A 71 -10.19 -2.41 -2.68
CA GLN A 71 -11.30 -3.32 -2.38
C GLN A 71 -10.78 -4.76 -2.20
N ALA A 72 -9.96 -5.24 -3.13
CA ALA A 72 -9.38 -6.58 -3.06
C ALA A 72 -8.47 -6.72 -1.83
N TRP A 73 -7.64 -5.72 -1.55
CA TRP A 73 -6.78 -5.73 -0.35
C TRP A 73 -7.60 -5.80 0.93
N ARG A 74 -8.67 -4.99 1.08
CA ARG A 74 -9.55 -5.03 2.26
C ARG A 74 -10.16 -6.42 2.48
N GLN A 75 -10.53 -7.12 1.41
CA GLN A 75 -11.06 -8.48 1.49
C GLN A 75 -9.98 -9.50 1.84
N LEU A 76 -8.84 -9.45 1.15
CA LEU A 76 -7.76 -10.43 1.28
C LEU A 76 -6.98 -10.29 2.59
N ALA A 77 -6.88 -9.07 3.14
CA ALA A 77 -6.13 -8.78 4.36
C ALA A 77 -6.57 -9.64 5.55
N SER A 78 -7.88 -9.89 5.69
CA SER A 78 -8.41 -10.73 6.77
C SER A 78 -8.43 -12.23 6.44
N GLN A 79 -8.15 -12.62 5.19
CA GLN A 79 -8.23 -14.00 4.72
C GLN A 79 -6.87 -14.68 4.57
N GLN A 80 -5.85 -13.92 4.16
CA GLN A 80 -4.53 -14.46 3.85
C GLN A 80 -3.58 -14.23 5.02
N ARG A 81 -3.06 -15.30 5.65
CA ARG A 81 -2.07 -15.12 6.73
C ARG A 81 -0.75 -14.53 6.23
N SER A 82 -0.23 -15.00 5.10
CA SER A 82 1.04 -14.52 4.55
C SER A 82 0.86 -13.23 3.75
N LEU A 83 1.74 -12.25 3.98
CA LEU A 83 1.77 -11.01 3.20
C LEU A 83 2.24 -11.26 1.76
N GLU A 84 3.12 -12.23 1.55
CA GLU A 84 3.60 -12.64 0.24
C GLU A 84 2.47 -13.21 -0.60
N VAL A 85 1.66 -14.12 -0.03
CA VAL A 85 0.47 -14.66 -0.70
C VAL A 85 -0.54 -13.55 -1.01
N LEU A 86 -0.69 -12.59 -0.10
CA LEU A 86 -1.53 -11.41 -0.34
C LEU A 86 -1.00 -10.61 -1.54
N ALA A 87 0.31 -10.31 -1.58
CA ALA A 87 0.95 -9.59 -2.67
C ALA A 87 0.78 -10.29 -4.02
N VAL A 88 0.97 -11.62 -4.06
CA VAL A 88 0.77 -12.42 -5.27
C VAL A 88 -0.67 -12.30 -5.77
N ARG A 89 -1.66 -12.37 -4.89
CA ARG A 89 -3.07 -12.22 -5.28
C ARG A 89 -3.39 -10.82 -5.80
N LEU A 90 -2.82 -9.77 -5.19
CA LEU A 90 -2.96 -8.41 -5.71
C LEU A 90 -2.26 -8.24 -7.06
N HIS A 91 -1.09 -8.84 -7.25
CA HIS A 91 -0.42 -8.84 -8.54
C HIS A 91 -1.26 -9.51 -9.62
N SER A 92 -1.83 -10.69 -9.35
CA SER A 92 -2.72 -11.37 -10.30
C SER A 92 -3.93 -10.50 -10.67
N LEU A 93 -4.50 -9.76 -9.70
CA LEU A 93 -5.59 -8.82 -9.96
C LEU A 93 -5.18 -7.72 -10.94
N VAL A 94 -4.03 -7.08 -10.70
CA VAL A 94 -3.55 -5.98 -11.57
C VAL A 94 -3.14 -6.52 -12.95
N ALA A 95 -2.44 -7.65 -13.00
CA ALA A 95 -2.00 -8.28 -14.24
C ALA A 95 -3.15 -8.78 -15.14
N GLN A 96 -4.31 -9.08 -14.56
CA GLN A 96 -5.51 -9.50 -15.29
C GLN A 96 -6.46 -8.34 -15.63
N SER A 97 -6.08 -7.09 -15.32
CA SER A 97 -6.87 -5.93 -15.69
C SER A 97 -6.83 -5.69 -17.20
N ASP A 98 -7.84 -5.01 -17.74
CA ASP A 98 -7.93 -4.65 -19.18
C ASP A 98 -6.89 -3.58 -19.60
N GLU A 99 -5.95 -3.24 -18.72
CA GLU A 99 -4.93 -2.20 -18.89
C GLU A 99 -3.52 -2.84 -18.81
N PRO A 100 -2.98 -3.38 -19.91
CA PRO A 100 -1.79 -4.25 -19.90
C PRO A 100 -0.49 -3.56 -19.43
N ASP A 101 -0.41 -2.23 -19.56
CA ASP A 101 0.75 -1.44 -19.11
C ASP A 101 0.56 -0.90 -17.68
N ARG A 102 -0.55 -1.24 -17.02
CA ARG A 102 -0.87 -0.76 -15.67
C ARG A 102 -0.11 -1.55 -14.63
N PHE A 103 0.57 -0.83 -13.75
CA PHE A 103 1.14 -1.42 -12.55
C PHE A 103 0.95 -0.55 -11.32
N VAL A 104 1.16 -1.16 -10.16
CA VAL A 104 1.03 -0.50 -8.85
C VAL A 104 2.29 -0.75 -8.05
N THR A 105 3.00 0.31 -7.67
CA THR A 105 4.01 0.19 -6.63
C THR A 105 3.30 0.08 -5.29
N ALA A 106 3.70 -0.84 -4.42
CA ALA A 106 3.03 -1.04 -3.14
C ALA A 106 3.99 -1.47 -2.02
N THR A 107 3.66 -1.11 -0.79
CA THR A 107 4.20 -1.68 0.43
C THR A 107 3.05 -2.21 1.27
N LEU A 108 3.15 -3.48 1.66
CA LEU A 108 2.26 -4.14 2.60
C LEU A 108 2.98 -4.27 3.94
N VAL A 109 2.28 -3.99 5.02
CA VAL A 109 2.81 -4.13 6.38
C VAL A 109 1.80 -4.87 7.24
N THR A 110 2.28 -5.79 8.08
CA THR A 110 1.51 -6.34 9.20
C THR A 110 2.24 -5.96 10.47
N VAL A 111 1.54 -5.36 11.43
CA VAL A 111 2.06 -5.11 12.77
C VAL A 111 1.33 -6.00 13.77
N ALA A 112 2.07 -6.83 14.47
CA ALA A 112 1.53 -7.71 15.50
C ALA A 112 1.28 -6.96 16.82
N PRO A 113 0.48 -7.51 17.74
CA PRO A 113 0.19 -6.85 19.02
C PRO A 113 1.41 -6.58 19.91
N ASP A 114 2.49 -7.35 19.73
CA ASP A 114 3.76 -7.16 20.44
C ASP A 114 4.66 -6.06 19.83
N GLY A 115 4.20 -5.43 18.74
CA GLY A 115 4.91 -4.36 18.03
C GLY A 115 5.92 -4.86 16.99
N SER A 116 6.06 -6.17 16.79
CA SER A 116 6.81 -6.71 15.65
C SER A 116 6.09 -6.41 14.33
N ALA A 117 6.86 -6.25 13.26
CA ALA A 117 6.31 -5.91 11.95
C ALA A 117 6.94 -6.74 10.83
N GLU A 118 6.09 -7.19 9.91
CA GLU A 118 6.46 -7.86 8.66
C GLU A 118 6.14 -6.93 7.49
N LEU A 119 6.99 -6.93 6.46
CA LEU A 119 6.86 -6.05 5.31
C LEU A 119 7.11 -6.77 3.99
N VAL A 120 6.30 -6.45 2.98
CA VAL A 120 6.54 -6.80 1.58
C VAL A 120 6.51 -5.52 0.76
N CYS A 121 7.58 -5.25 0.00
CA CYS A 121 7.65 -4.09 -0.90
C CYS A 121 7.68 -4.55 -2.36
N CYS A 122 6.71 -4.07 -3.13
CA CYS A 122 6.52 -4.32 -4.55
C CYS A 122 6.83 -3.03 -5.32
N GLY A 123 8.10 -2.79 -5.67
CA GLY A 123 8.56 -1.62 -6.41
C GLY A 123 8.43 -0.27 -5.68
N HIS A 124 7.92 -0.26 -4.45
CA HIS A 124 7.77 0.94 -3.63
C HIS A 124 9.04 1.19 -2.81
N PRO A 125 9.46 2.46 -2.62
CA PRO A 125 10.56 2.79 -1.70
C PRO A 125 10.32 2.22 -0.29
N PRO A 126 11.37 1.71 0.39
CA PRO A 126 11.25 1.22 1.75
C PRO A 126 10.67 2.27 2.70
N PRO A 127 9.73 1.90 3.58
CA PRO A 127 9.18 2.84 4.55
C PRO A 127 10.27 3.25 5.55
N LEU A 128 10.10 4.43 6.16
CA LEU A 128 11.01 4.91 7.19
C LEU A 128 10.55 4.42 8.57
N LEU A 129 11.45 3.80 9.31
CA LEU A 129 11.30 3.53 10.74
C LEU A 129 11.79 4.74 11.52
N LEU A 130 10.86 5.36 12.26
CA LEU A 130 11.15 6.47 13.16
C LEU A 130 11.32 5.92 14.58
N ARG A 131 12.51 6.08 15.16
CA ARG A 131 12.82 5.59 16.51
C ARG A 131 13.87 6.47 17.17
N ASP A 132 13.64 6.82 18.44
CA ASP A 132 14.58 7.59 19.27
C ASP A 132 15.06 8.90 18.62
N GLY A 133 14.15 9.58 17.90
CA GLY A 133 14.44 10.82 17.17
C GLY A 133 15.16 10.64 15.83
N GLY A 134 15.55 9.41 15.47
CA GLY A 134 16.13 9.05 14.19
C GLY A 134 15.10 8.56 13.16
N ALA A 135 15.48 8.62 11.89
CA ALA A 135 14.74 8.05 10.76
C ALA A 135 15.68 7.16 9.95
N VAL A 136 15.35 5.89 9.83
CA VAL A 136 16.14 4.92 9.02
C VAL A 136 15.21 4.18 8.07
N PRO A 137 15.62 3.91 6.82
CA PRO A 137 14.86 3.02 5.95
C PRO A 137 14.71 1.64 6.60
N ALA A 138 13.50 1.09 6.58
CA ALA A 138 13.27 -0.28 7.01
C ALA A 138 14.05 -1.25 6.09
N ALA A 139 14.57 -2.33 6.68
CA ALA A 139 15.24 -3.37 5.91
C ALA A 139 14.22 -4.10 5.04
N VAL A 140 14.47 -4.14 3.73
CA VAL A 140 13.67 -4.86 2.73
C VAL A 140 14.63 -5.79 1.98
N PRO A 141 14.91 -6.99 2.50
CA PRO A 141 15.97 -7.85 1.97
C PRO A 141 15.68 -8.36 0.55
N ALA A 142 14.40 -8.49 0.19
CA ALA A 142 13.97 -8.99 -1.12
C ALA A 142 12.80 -8.16 -1.67
N PRO A 143 13.06 -6.97 -2.27
CA PRO A 143 12.02 -6.21 -2.92
C PRO A 143 11.48 -6.96 -4.14
N ALA A 144 10.16 -7.08 -4.25
CA ALA A 144 9.48 -7.55 -5.44
C ALA A 144 9.34 -6.39 -6.46
N PRO A 145 9.15 -6.67 -7.76
CA PRO A 145 8.67 -5.71 -8.74
C PRO A 145 7.29 -5.14 -8.39
N PRO A 146 6.89 -4.04 -9.05
CA PRO A 146 5.54 -3.51 -8.95
C PRO A 146 4.46 -4.58 -9.26
N LEU A 147 3.32 -4.49 -8.58
CA LEU A 147 2.16 -5.35 -8.84
C LEU A 147 1.68 -5.14 -10.29
N GLY A 148 1.36 -6.22 -11.00
CA GLY A 148 1.01 -6.18 -12.42
C GLY A 148 2.19 -6.06 -13.40
N LEU A 149 3.42 -5.85 -12.91
CA LEU A 149 4.60 -5.71 -13.77
C LEU A 149 5.58 -6.87 -13.59
N LEU A 150 5.94 -7.53 -14.71
CA LEU A 150 6.76 -8.76 -14.75
C LEU A 150 6.11 -9.92 -13.98
N ASP A 151 6.39 -11.17 -14.38
CA ASP A 151 5.88 -12.31 -13.61
C ASP A 151 6.47 -12.31 -12.20
N LEU A 152 5.64 -12.30 -11.15
CA LEU A 152 6.08 -12.64 -9.80
C LEU A 152 6.50 -14.12 -9.77
N ALA A 153 7.78 -14.39 -10.06
CA ALA A 153 8.31 -15.74 -9.95
C ALA A 153 8.25 -16.23 -8.49
N HIS A 154 7.97 -17.52 -8.30
CA HIS A 154 8.09 -18.17 -6.99
C HIS A 154 9.53 -18.00 -6.48
N GLY A 155 9.71 -17.38 -5.31
CA GLY A 155 11.03 -17.13 -4.71
C GLY A 155 11.36 -15.67 -4.39
N TRP A 156 10.47 -14.73 -4.68
CA TRP A 156 10.57 -13.37 -4.15
C TRP A 156 10.01 -13.33 -2.73
N CYS A 157 10.75 -12.74 -1.79
CA CYS A 157 10.56 -12.82 -0.33
C CYS A 157 10.95 -14.17 0.31
N ALA A 158 12.19 -14.60 0.10
CA ALA A 158 12.86 -15.47 1.08
C ALA A 158 13.85 -14.61 1.88
N ALA A 159 13.45 -14.23 3.10
CA ALA A 159 14.34 -13.86 4.19
C ALA A 159 13.71 -14.30 5.50
#